data_AF-A0A7W4PKY9-F1
#
_entry.id   AF-A0A7W4PKY9-F1
#
_cell.length_a   1.000
_cell.length_b   1.000
_cell.length_c   1.000
_cell.angle_alpha   90.00
_cell.angle_beta   90.00
_cell.angle_gamma   90.00
#
_symmetry.space_group_name_H-M   'P 1'
#
loop_
_entity.id
_entity.type
_entity.pdbx_description
1 polymer ?
#
loop_
_entity_poly.entity_id
_entity_poly.type
_entity_poly.pdbx_seq_one_letter_code
_entity_poly.pdbx_strand_id
1 'polypeptide(L)'
;MLKGPICGAPRCVWDLRATLGEGPVWAEAEQALYFVDIVGRAIHRYRPESGETTSWAAPDRPGFLVPSNDGTFLCGLKDGLHRFDPASGRFSLDTLVEPELPGNRINDGHVDGAGRLWFGTMHDAETDPTGSLYSVTQREDGLHVHREDEGYIVSNGPALSPDGRTLYHNHSPAQIVYAFDVGAGGALSNRRVFATLDDGYPDGIAVDSAGFLWIGVWGGGRIERLAPDGTTLDPIPLPARHVTKVAFGGPDYRTVFVTTARNGLSLDQLRAEPLTGGLFSFGSSIPGQRQAVFPLARSIVL
;
A
#
# COMPACT_ATOMS: atom_id res chain seq x y z
N MET A 1 -16.94 -8.25 -27.43
CA MET A 1 -15.61 -7.73 -27.05
C MET A 1 -15.81 -6.78 -25.90
N LEU A 2 -15.57 -7.24 -24.67
CA LEU A 2 -15.52 -6.35 -23.50
C LEU A 2 -14.35 -5.39 -23.73
N LYS A 3 -14.60 -4.07 -23.66
CA LYS A 3 -13.53 -3.07 -23.66
C LYS A 3 -12.55 -3.46 -22.55
N GLY A 4 -11.25 -3.40 -22.82
CA GLY A 4 -10.22 -3.71 -21.83
C GLY A 4 -10.42 -2.89 -20.54
N PRO A 5 -9.87 -3.33 -19.40
CA PRO A 5 -10.17 -2.75 -18.10
C PRO A 5 -9.65 -1.32 -17.96
N ILE A 6 -8.70 -0.92 -18.80
CA ILE A 6 -8.08 0.39 -18.81
C ILE A 6 -8.77 1.37 -19.77
N CYS A 7 -8.89 2.61 -19.33
CA CYS A 7 -9.31 3.77 -20.11
C CYS A 7 -8.09 4.67 -20.33
N GLY A 8 -7.34 4.40 -21.40
CA GLY A 8 -6.11 5.13 -21.75
C GLY A 8 -4.82 4.46 -21.24
N ALA A 9 -3.68 4.98 -21.70
CA ALA A 9 -2.35 4.49 -21.30
C ALA A 9 -1.87 5.16 -20.00
N PRO A 10 -1.10 4.46 -19.15
CA PRO A 10 -0.43 5.06 -17.99
C PRO A 10 0.40 6.28 -18.36
N ARG A 11 0.24 7.38 -17.61
CA ARG A 11 0.99 8.63 -17.77
C ARG A 11 1.67 9.01 -16.47
N CYS A 12 2.93 9.44 -16.53
CA CYS A 12 3.59 10.03 -15.37
C CYS A 12 2.96 11.40 -15.11
N VAL A 13 2.32 11.54 -13.95
CA VAL A 13 1.66 12.78 -13.51
C VAL A 13 2.55 13.59 -12.57
N TRP A 14 3.57 12.95 -11.97
CA TRP A 14 4.60 13.61 -11.19
C TRP A 14 5.92 12.84 -11.29
N ASP A 15 6.92 13.40 -11.98
CA ASP A 15 8.29 12.86 -12.02
C ASP A 15 9.04 13.21 -10.72
N LEU A 16 8.56 12.67 -9.60
CA LEU A 16 9.14 12.88 -8.27
C LEU A 16 10.53 12.25 -8.13
N ARG A 17 10.81 11.20 -8.92
CA ARG A 17 12.05 10.39 -8.82
C ARG A 17 12.23 9.81 -7.42
N ALA A 18 11.14 9.36 -6.82
CA ALA A 18 11.11 8.73 -5.51
C ALA A 18 12.12 7.59 -5.43
N THR A 19 12.81 7.49 -4.30
CA THR A 19 13.72 6.37 -4.07
C THR A 19 12.91 5.09 -3.93
N LEU A 20 11.90 5.10 -3.05
CA LEU A 20 10.94 4.01 -2.88
C LEU A 20 9.54 4.59 -2.66
N GLY A 21 8.88 5.02 -3.75
CA GLY A 21 7.50 5.47 -3.70
C GLY A 21 6.56 4.31 -3.36
N GLU A 22 5.72 4.45 -2.35
CA GLU A 22 4.86 3.38 -1.82
C GLU A 22 3.63 3.94 -1.09
N GLY A 23 2.77 3.07 -0.58
CA GLY A 23 1.61 3.39 0.25
C GLY A 23 0.64 4.42 -0.32
N PRO A 24 0.32 4.44 -1.63
CA PRO A 24 -0.63 5.39 -2.17
C PRO A 24 -2.02 5.15 -1.57
N VAL A 25 -2.66 6.23 -1.12
CA VAL A 25 -3.96 6.21 -0.49
C VAL A 25 -4.78 7.44 -0.90
N TRP A 26 -6.05 7.23 -1.21
CA TRP A 26 -6.94 8.30 -1.66
C TRP A 26 -7.65 8.98 -0.48
N ALA A 27 -7.39 10.26 -0.28
CA ALA A 27 -8.10 11.09 0.68
C ALA A 27 -9.32 11.74 0.03
N GLU A 28 -10.48 11.07 0.11
CA GLU A 28 -11.73 11.48 -0.55
C GLU A 28 -12.15 12.92 -0.18
N ALA A 29 -12.04 13.31 1.10
CA ALA A 29 -12.43 14.64 1.56
C ALA A 29 -11.61 15.78 0.93
N GLU A 30 -10.35 15.50 0.59
CA GLU A 30 -9.45 16.48 -0.06
C GLU A 30 -9.38 16.35 -1.58
N GLN A 31 -9.95 15.27 -2.13
CA GLN A 31 -9.73 14.85 -3.52
C GLN A 31 -8.23 14.81 -3.87
N ALA A 32 -7.44 14.20 -2.99
CA ALA A 32 -5.99 14.15 -3.11
C ALA A 32 -5.47 12.72 -2.88
N LEU A 33 -4.40 12.38 -3.58
CA LEU A 33 -3.63 11.17 -3.32
C LEU A 33 -2.50 11.49 -2.33
N TYR A 34 -2.41 10.72 -1.26
CA TYR A 34 -1.25 10.70 -0.37
C TYR A 34 -0.42 9.45 -0.66
N PHE A 35 0.90 9.53 -0.50
CA PHE A 35 1.79 8.38 -0.62
C PHE A 35 3.11 8.67 0.09
N VAL A 36 3.97 7.67 0.23
CA VAL A 36 5.25 7.77 0.95
C VAL A 36 6.45 7.58 0.02
N ASP A 37 7.60 8.14 0.37
CA ASP A 37 8.91 7.66 -0.09
C ASP A 37 9.61 7.01 1.12
N ILE A 38 9.61 5.68 1.17
CA ILE A 38 10.07 4.91 2.33
C ILE A 38 11.55 5.24 2.61
N VAL A 39 12.41 5.10 1.60
CA VAL A 39 13.84 5.33 1.73
C VAL A 39 14.17 6.83 1.75
N GLY A 40 13.41 7.64 1.02
CA GLY A 40 13.52 9.10 1.02
C GLY A 40 13.05 9.77 2.32
N ARG A 41 12.37 9.03 3.21
CA ARG A 41 11.77 9.52 4.46
C ARG A 41 10.87 10.71 4.22
N ALA A 42 9.90 10.56 3.33
CA ALA A 42 8.97 11.62 3.00
C ALA A 42 7.53 11.13 2.86
N ILE A 43 6.61 12.05 3.10
CA ILE A 43 5.19 11.93 2.76
C ILE A 43 4.92 12.91 1.63
N HIS A 44 4.11 12.50 0.67
CA HIS A 44 3.73 13.28 -0.50
C HIS A 44 2.22 13.36 -0.64
N ARG A 45 1.74 14.50 -1.14
CA ARG A 45 0.35 14.72 -1.54
C ARG A 45 0.32 15.22 -2.98
N TYR A 46 -0.61 14.69 -3.77
CA TYR A 46 -0.88 15.10 -5.14
C TYR A 46 -2.37 15.39 -5.32
N ARG A 47 -2.73 16.57 -5.85
CA ARG A 47 -4.10 16.96 -6.21
C ARG A 47 -4.29 16.85 -7.73
N PRO A 48 -5.06 15.87 -8.23
CA PRO A 48 -5.16 15.62 -9.68
C PRO A 48 -5.75 16.78 -10.48
N GLU A 49 -6.71 17.52 -9.92
CA GLU A 49 -7.39 18.62 -10.62
C GLU A 49 -6.45 19.80 -10.92
N SER A 50 -5.62 20.18 -9.95
CA SER A 50 -4.70 21.32 -10.08
C SER A 50 -3.28 20.92 -10.48
N GLY A 51 -2.91 19.65 -10.30
CA GLY A 51 -1.53 19.18 -10.38
C GLY A 51 -0.67 19.62 -9.18
N GLU A 52 -1.26 20.18 -8.13
CA GLU A 52 -0.52 20.65 -6.95
C GLU A 52 0.11 19.47 -6.20
N THR A 53 1.37 19.66 -5.80
CA THR A 53 2.15 18.69 -5.02
C THR A 53 2.62 19.30 -3.71
N THR A 54 2.57 18.53 -2.63
CA THR A 54 3.10 18.91 -1.32
C THR A 54 3.93 17.76 -0.74
N SER A 55 4.99 18.08 -0.01
CA SER A 55 5.85 17.07 0.62
C SER A 55 6.19 17.44 2.05
N TRP A 56 6.26 16.45 2.92
CA TRP A 56 6.70 16.57 4.32
C TRP A 56 7.84 15.59 4.58
N ALA A 57 8.81 16.00 5.40
CA ALA A 57 9.84 15.09 5.89
C ALA A 57 9.27 14.21 7.01
N ALA A 58 9.49 12.90 6.92
CA ALA A 58 9.20 11.95 7.98
C ALA A 58 10.44 11.76 8.88
N PRO A 59 10.27 11.53 10.19
CA PRO A 59 11.39 11.36 11.12
C PRO A 59 12.16 10.06 10.90
N ASP A 60 11.51 9.04 10.33
CA ASP A 60 12.12 7.79 9.89
C ASP A 60 11.40 7.29 8.62
N ARG A 61 11.69 6.07 8.15
CA ARG A 61 11.12 5.43 6.95
C ARG A 61 9.61 5.17 7.13
N PRO A 62 8.73 5.90 6.42
CA PRO A 62 7.30 5.65 6.49
C PRO A 62 6.90 4.55 5.50
N GLY A 63 6.42 3.41 5.98
CA GLY A 63 6.00 2.28 5.15
C GLY A 63 4.63 2.48 4.49
N PHE A 64 3.67 3.06 5.22
CA PHE A 64 2.34 3.38 4.70
C PHE A 64 1.74 4.63 5.34
N LEU A 65 0.64 5.11 4.75
CA LEU A 65 -0.29 6.08 5.33
C LEU A 65 -1.73 5.59 5.17
N VAL A 66 -2.55 5.73 6.22
CA VAL A 66 -3.99 5.49 6.14
C VAL A 66 -4.76 6.67 6.75
N PRO A 67 -5.79 7.20 6.06
CA PRO A 67 -6.58 8.30 6.59
C PRO A 67 -7.30 7.90 7.88
N SER A 68 -7.40 8.82 8.81
CA SER A 68 -8.17 8.67 10.05
C SER A 68 -9.45 9.51 10.02
N ASN A 69 -10.41 9.13 10.86
CA ASN A 69 -11.71 9.80 11.01
C ASN A 69 -11.66 11.26 11.49
N ASP A 70 -10.50 11.78 11.90
CA ASP A 70 -10.32 13.13 12.44
C ASP A 70 -9.51 14.07 11.54
N GLY A 71 -9.25 13.65 10.30
CA GLY A 71 -8.52 14.44 9.30
C GLY A 71 -6.99 14.30 9.38
N THR A 72 -6.49 13.47 10.30
CA THR A 72 -5.07 13.07 10.33
C THR A 72 -4.88 11.71 9.65
N PHE A 73 -3.65 11.18 9.70
CA PHE A 73 -3.31 9.86 9.19
C PHE A 73 -2.69 9.02 10.30
N LEU A 74 -2.92 7.72 10.27
CA LEU A 74 -2.06 6.75 10.95
C LEU A 74 -0.97 6.32 9.96
N CYS A 75 0.28 6.31 10.41
CA CYS A 75 1.48 6.07 9.62
C CYS A 75 2.31 4.98 10.28
N GLY A 76 2.71 3.97 9.52
CA GLY A 76 3.70 2.99 9.98
C GLY A 76 5.11 3.53 9.77
N LEU A 77 5.80 3.89 10.86
CA LEU A 77 7.24 4.16 10.83
C LEU A 77 8.01 2.90 11.26
N LYS A 78 9.35 2.96 11.21
CA LYS A 78 10.21 1.83 11.55
C LYS A 78 9.90 1.21 12.92
N ASP A 79 9.68 2.04 13.93
CA ASP A 79 9.52 1.64 15.34
C ASP A 79 8.07 1.37 15.77
N GLY A 80 7.08 1.78 14.97
CA GLY A 80 5.68 1.67 15.37
C GLY A 80 4.70 2.49 14.57
N LEU A 81 3.49 2.62 15.11
CA LEU A 81 2.40 3.39 14.53
C LEU A 81 2.41 4.80 15.09
N HIS A 82 2.46 5.78 14.19
CA HIS A 82 2.48 7.20 14.51
C HIS A 82 1.29 7.89 13.87
N ARG A 83 0.76 8.88 14.56
CA ARG A 83 -0.16 9.83 13.97
C ARG A 83 0.61 10.90 13.20
N PHE A 84 0.19 11.17 11.97
CA PHE A 84 0.69 12.25 11.13
C PHE A 84 -0.40 13.29 10.87
N ASP A 85 -0.13 14.54 11.23
CA ASP A 85 -1.00 15.68 10.94
C ASP A 85 -0.46 16.48 9.75
N PRO A 86 -1.13 16.48 8.58
CA PRO A 86 -0.66 17.20 7.41
C PRO A 86 -0.72 18.73 7.56
N ALA A 87 -1.55 19.26 8.47
CA ALA A 87 -1.66 20.70 8.68
C ALA A 87 -0.44 21.28 9.40
N SER A 88 0.11 20.53 10.37
CA SER A 88 1.31 20.93 11.13
C SER A 88 2.59 20.24 10.65
N GLY A 89 2.48 19.15 9.89
CA GLY A 89 3.61 18.30 9.50
C GLY A 89 4.20 17.48 10.65
N ARG A 90 3.50 17.36 11.79
CA ARG A 90 4.01 16.70 12.99
C ARG A 90 3.65 15.22 13.04
N PHE A 91 4.54 14.47 13.68
CA PHE A 91 4.36 13.06 14.02
C PHE A 91 4.27 12.89 15.54
N SER A 92 3.45 11.95 15.98
CA SER A 92 3.41 11.50 17.37
C SER A 92 3.22 9.99 17.44
N LEU A 93 4.07 9.31 18.21
CA LEU A 93 3.98 7.87 18.43
C LEU A 93 2.70 7.52 19.20
N ASP A 94 1.90 6.60 18.66
CA ASP A 94 0.74 6.01 19.35
C ASP A 94 1.08 4.66 19.99
N THR A 95 1.75 3.77 19.27
CA THR A 95 2.17 2.47 19.81
C THR A 95 3.42 1.94 19.14
N LEU A 96 4.28 1.29 19.93
CA LEU A 96 5.47 0.58 19.42
C LEU A 96 5.04 -0.75 18.78
N VAL A 97 5.78 -1.16 17.76
CA VAL A 97 5.61 -2.46 17.10
C VAL A 97 6.96 -3.16 17.08
N GLU A 98 6.99 -4.42 17.55
CA GLU A 98 8.20 -5.25 17.60
C GLU A 98 9.43 -4.57 18.25
N PRO A 99 9.31 -3.91 19.43
CA PRO A 99 10.45 -3.24 20.08
C PRO A 99 11.63 -4.18 20.38
N GLU A 100 11.38 -5.50 20.44
CA GLU A 100 12.38 -6.55 20.58
C GLU A 100 13.11 -6.94 19.29
N LEU A 101 12.65 -6.48 18.12
CA LEU A 101 13.23 -6.74 16.79
C LEU A 101 13.70 -5.44 16.13
N PRO A 102 14.78 -4.79 16.62
CA PRO A 102 15.24 -3.50 16.07
C PRO A 102 15.76 -3.56 14.61
N GLY A 103 15.98 -4.77 14.10
CA GLY A 103 16.30 -5.02 12.68
C GLY A 103 15.06 -5.02 11.78
N ASN A 104 13.85 -5.07 12.33
CA ASN A 104 12.62 -5.02 11.56
C ASN A 104 12.19 -3.56 11.28
N ARG A 105 11.29 -3.43 10.32
CA ARG A 105 10.48 -2.22 10.09
C ARG A 105 9.08 -2.60 9.64
N ILE A 106 8.14 -1.67 9.84
CA ILE A 106 6.85 -1.71 9.15
C ILE A 106 7.05 -1.49 7.64
N ASN A 107 6.26 -2.19 6.83
CA ASN A 107 6.23 -2.06 5.37
C ASN A 107 4.85 -1.60 4.89
N ASP A 108 4.05 -2.48 4.29
CA ASP A 108 2.78 -2.11 3.69
C ASP A 108 1.58 -2.19 4.67
N GLY A 109 0.54 -1.39 4.44
CA GLY A 109 -0.66 -1.32 5.26
C GLY A 109 -1.94 -0.98 4.50
N HIS A 110 -3.07 -1.36 5.09
CA HIS A 110 -4.42 -1.16 4.54
C HIS A 110 -5.48 -1.17 5.64
N VAL A 111 -6.48 -0.29 5.54
CA VAL A 111 -7.64 -0.30 6.44
C VAL A 111 -8.82 -0.94 5.72
N ASP A 112 -9.46 -1.91 6.37
CA ASP A 112 -10.63 -2.59 5.83
C ASP A 112 -11.94 -1.83 6.06
N GLY A 113 -13.04 -2.31 5.47
CA GLY A 113 -14.36 -1.72 5.63
C GLY A 113 -14.94 -1.76 7.05
N ALA A 114 -14.34 -2.52 7.97
CA ALA A 114 -14.69 -2.54 9.38
C ALA A 114 -13.82 -1.57 10.22
N GLY A 115 -12.92 -0.82 9.59
CA GLY A 115 -12.03 0.13 10.25
C GLY A 115 -10.83 -0.54 10.94
N ARG A 116 -10.50 -1.79 10.62
CA ARG A 116 -9.30 -2.46 11.11
C ARG A 116 -8.13 -2.16 10.19
N LEU A 117 -7.02 -1.74 10.77
CA LEU A 117 -5.76 -1.64 10.05
C LEU A 117 -5.14 -3.03 9.99
N TRP A 118 -4.65 -3.40 8.82
CA TRP A 118 -3.85 -4.56 8.55
C TRP A 118 -2.50 -4.08 8.02
N PHE A 119 -1.39 -4.62 8.51
CA PHE A 119 -0.08 -4.21 8.03
C PHE A 119 0.96 -5.32 8.17
N GLY A 120 2.02 -5.23 7.37
CA GLY A 120 3.15 -6.15 7.41
C GLY A 120 4.41 -5.51 8.00
N THR A 121 5.23 -6.33 8.67
CA THR A 121 6.62 -6.01 9.04
C THR A 121 7.60 -6.87 8.24
N MET A 122 8.86 -6.48 8.21
CA MET A 122 9.91 -7.18 7.48
C MET A 122 11.28 -6.91 8.09
N HIS A 123 12.25 -7.79 7.81
CA HIS A 123 13.65 -7.48 8.08
C HIS A 123 14.09 -6.32 7.19
N ASP A 124 14.63 -5.25 7.77
CA ASP A 124 14.98 -4.02 7.05
C ASP A 124 16.12 -4.25 6.03
N ALA A 125 16.93 -5.29 6.23
CA ALA A 125 17.95 -5.73 5.28
C ALA A 125 17.47 -6.79 4.27
N GLU A 126 16.20 -7.23 4.36
CA GLU A 126 15.55 -8.16 3.42
C GLU A 126 16.20 -9.56 3.35
N THR A 127 16.89 -9.98 4.42
CA THR A 127 17.60 -11.28 4.45
C THR A 127 16.89 -12.37 5.23
N ASP A 128 16.22 -12.01 6.32
CA ASP A 128 15.74 -12.96 7.32
C ASP A 128 14.21 -12.96 7.37
N PRO A 129 13.56 -14.12 7.53
CA PRO A 129 12.10 -14.23 7.54
C PRO A 129 11.50 -13.82 8.90
N THR A 130 11.85 -12.64 9.40
CA THR A 130 11.41 -12.12 10.71
C THR A 130 10.16 -11.23 10.63
N GLY A 131 9.64 -10.98 9.43
CA GLY A 131 8.44 -10.21 9.20
C GLY A 131 7.16 -10.96 9.56
N SER A 132 6.14 -10.19 9.94
CA SER A 132 4.83 -10.68 10.36
C SER A 132 3.69 -9.86 9.77
N LEU A 133 2.50 -10.46 9.67
CA LEU A 133 1.25 -9.78 9.38
C LEU A 133 0.53 -9.45 10.68
N TYR A 134 0.06 -8.22 10.81
CA TYR A 134 -0.64 -7.71 11.98
C TYR A 134 -2.02 -7.17 11.63
N SER A 135 -2.90 -7.17 12.63
CA SER A 135 -4.13 -6.39 12.62
C SER A 135 -4.21 -5.45 13.83
N VAL A 136 -4.89 -4.32 13.67
CA VAL A 136 -5.05 -3.29 14.70
C VAL A 136 -6.48 -2.79 14.75
N THR A 137 -6.99 -2.69 15.98
CA THR A 137 -8.27 -2.04 16.27
C THR A 137 -8.10 -0.98 17.34
N GLN A 138 -8.81 0.14 17.19
CA GLN A 138 -9.00 1.08 18.28
C GLN A 138 -10.02 0.52 19.28
N ARG A 139 -9.65 0.52 20.56
CA ARG A 139 -10.54 0.28 21.71
C ARG A 139 -10.49 1.45 22.68
N GLU A 140 -11.27 1.41 23.75
CA GLU A 140 -11.35 2.49 24.76
C GLU A 140 -10.00 2.76 25.44
N ASP A 141 -9.19 1.73 25.62
CA ASP A 141 -7.87 1.73 26.27
C ASP A 141 -6.70 1.92 25.28
N GLY A 142 -6.96 2.11 23.98
CA GLY A 142 -5.93 2.43 22.98
C GLY A 142 -5.93 1.52 21.76
N LEU A 143 -4.79 1.45 21.08
CA LEU A 143 -4.57 0.59 19.92
C LEU A 143 -4.26 -0.84 20.37
N HIS A 144 -5.06 -1.80 19.91
CA HIS A 144 -4.84 -3.23 20.15
C HIS A 144 -4.22 -3.84 18.91
N VAL A 145 -2.93 -4.17 19.00
CA VAL A 145 -2.15 -4.80 17.92
C VAL A 145 -2.14 -6.31 18.13
N HIS A 146 -2.50 -7.07 17.11
CA HIS A 146 -2.51 -8.53 17.13
C HIS A 146 -1.69 -9.07 15.96
N ARG A 147 -0.83 -10.06 16.22
CA ARG A 147 -0.06 -10.74 15.19
C ARG A 147 -0.87 -11.90 14.62
N GLU A 148 -1.11 -11.88 13.32
CA GLU A 148 -2.01 -12.78 12.61
C GLU A 148 -1.26 -13.92 11.91
N ASP A 149 -0.08 -13.62 11.36
CA ASP A 149 0.78 -14.60 10.69
C ASP A 149 2.24 -14.14 10.73
N GLU A 150 3.19 -15.04 10.48
CA GLU A 150 4.64 -14.76 10.59
C GLU A 150 5.49 -15.54 9.58
N GLY A 151 6.79 -15.23 9.53
CA GLY A 151 7.75 -15.95 8.67
C GLY A 151 7.97 -15.31 7.31
N TYR A 152 7.81 -14.00 7.20
CA TYR A 152 7.96 -13.24 5.94
C TYR A 152 9.33 -12.56 5.86
N ILE A 153 10.01 -12.68 4.72
CA ILE A 153 11.24 -11.87 4.48
C ILE A 153 10.86 -10.43 4.14
N VAL A 154 9.94 -10.26 3.18
CA VAL A 154 9.30 -8.99 2.83
C VAL A 154 7.82 -9.26 2.74
N SER A 155 7.06 -8.59 3.60
CA SER A 155 5.61 -8.70 3.68
C SER A 155 5.00 -7.52 2.92
N ASN A 156 4.06 -7.81 2.02
CA ASN A 156 3.47 -6.81 1.13
C ASN A 156 1.99 -7.09 0.89
N GLY A 157 1.23 -6.08 0.50
CA GLY A 157 -0.19 -6.10 0.85
C GLY A 157 -0.34 -6.02 2.38
N PRO A 158 -1.47 -5.52 2.83
CA PRO A 158 -2.67 -6.31 2.59
C PRO A 158 -3.72 -5.59 1.76
N ALA A 159 -4.65 -6.36 1.20
CA ALA A 159 -5.88 -5.85 0.61
C ALA A 159 -7.01 -6.84 0.85
N LEU A 160 -8.26 -6.37 0.88
CA LEU A 160 -9.42 -7.24 1.11
C LEU A 160 -10.35 -7.32 -0.10
N SER A 161 -11.03 -8.46 -0.23
CA SER A 161 -12.15 -8.63 -1.15
C SER A 161 -13.30 -7.65 -0.82
N PRO A 162 -14.15 -7.30 -1.81
CA PRO A 162 -15.26 -6.36 -1.59
C PRO A 162 -16.25 -6.77 -0.51
N ASP A 163 -16.41 -8.07 -0.28
CA ASP A 163 -17.27 -8.61 0.79
C ASP A 163 -16.56 -8.72 2.15
N GLY A 164 -15.27 -8.36 2.22
CA GLY A 164 -14.44 -8.40 3.43
C GLY A 164 -14.11 -9.81 3.92
N ARG A 165 -14.38 -10.86 3.12
CA ARG A 165 -14.23 -12.26 3.54
C ARG A 165 -12.88 -12.88 3.16
N THR A 166 -12.11 -12.22 2.30
CA THR A 166 -10.78 -12.69 1.90
C THR A 166 -9.77 -11.57 2.04
N LEU A 167 -8.69 -11.85 2.78
CA LEU A 167 -7.51 -11.00 2.86
C LEU A 167 -6.43 -11.56 1.95
N TYR A 168 -5.82 -10.69 1.15
CA TYR A 168 -4.69 -11.00 0.28
C TYR A 168 -3.41 -10.36 0.82
N HIS A 169 -2.33 -11.14 0.83
CA HIS A 169 -1.04 -10.74 1.36
C HIS A 169 0.10 -11.46 0.64
N ASN A 170 1.23 -10.80 0.44
CA ASN A 170 2.34 -11.27 -0.39
C ASN A 170 3.57 -11.58 0.47
N HIS A 171 4.25 -12.68 0.13
CA HIS A 171 5.66 -12.87 0.49
C HIS A 171 6.49 -12.56 -0.75
N SER A 172 7.01 -11.34 -0.88
CA SER A 172 7.59 -10.85 -2.13
C SER A 172 8.76 -11.73 -2.63
N PRO A 173 9.81 -12.04 -1.83
CA PRO A 173 10.92 -12.88 -2.31
C PRO A 173 10.55 -14.31 -2.68
N ALA A 174 9.43 -14.83 -2.15
CA ALA A 174 8.93 -16.14 -2.49
C ALA A 174 8.02 -16.12 -3.73
N GLN A 175 7.72 -14.93 -4.28
CA GLN A 175 6.84 -14.70 -5.43
C GLN A 175 5.43 -15.28 -5.23
N ILE A 176 4.95 -15.31 -3.98
CA ILE A 176 3.66 -15.89 -3.59
C ILE A 176 2.70 -14.79 -3.12
N VAL A 177 1.48 -14.84 -3.65
CA VAL A 177 0.29 -14.17 -3.14
C VAL A 177 -0.49 -15.19 -2.33
N TYR A 178 -0.67 -14.94 -1.04
CA TYR A 178 -1.53 -15.71 -0.15
C TYR A 178 -2.94 -15.11 -0.09
N ALA A 179 -3.92 -15.98 0.16
CA ALA A 179 -5.26 -15.62 0.58
C ALA A 179 -5.58 -16.25 1.95
N PHE A 180 -6.36 -15.53 2.75
CA PHE A 180 -6.87 -15.96 4.05
C PHE A 180 -8.38 -15.73 4.10
N ASP A 181 -9.11 -16.62 4.75
CA ASP A 181 -10.50 -16.37 5.10
C ASP A 181 -10.55 -15.47 6.33
N VAL A 182 -11.37 -14.41 6.25
CA VAL A 182 -11.56 -13.44 7.33
C VAL A 182 -12.85 -13.78 8.08
N GLY A 183 -12.69 -14.24 9.31
CA GLY A 183 -13.78 -14.59 10.23
C GLY A 183 -14.31 -13.40 11.04
N ALA A 184 -15.22 -13.71 11.97
CA ALA A 184 -15.75 -12.73 12.91
C ALA A 184 -14.61 -12.08 13.72
N GLY A 185 -14.70 -10.76 13.91
CA GLY A 185 -13.68 -10.02 14.65
C GLY A 185 -12.31 -9.94 13.96
N GLY A 186 -12.22 -10.29 12.66
CA GLY A 186 -10.98 -10.24 11.89
C GLY A 186 -10.08 -11.47 12.05
N ALA A 187 -10.56 -12.58 12.62
CA ALA A 187 -9.72 -13.77 12.77
C ALA A 187 -9.35 -14.37 11.40
N LEU A 188 -8.05 -14.53 11.12
CA LEU A 188 -7.60 -15.17 9.88
C LEU A 188 -7.59 -16.70 10.00
N SER A 189 -7.95 -17.37 8.90
CA SER A 189 -7.90 -18.82 8.78
C SER A 189 -7.70 -19.26 7.32
N ASN A 190 -7.53 -20.57 7.08
CA ASN A 190 -7.44 -21.15 5.73
C ASN A 190 -6.42 -20.45 4.80
N ARG A 191 -5.23 -20.16 5.35
CA ARG A 191 -4.08 -19.67 4.58
C ARG A 191 -3.83 -20.59 3.40
N ARG A 192 -3.82 -20.02 2.19
CA ARG A 192 -3.60 -20.75 0.93
C ARG A 192 -2.83 -19.89 -0.05
N VAL A 193 -2.05 -20.54 -0.92
CA VAL A 193 -1.50 -19.87 -2.10
C VAL A 193 -2.67 -19.52 -3.00
N PHE A 194 -2.84 -18.23 -3.29
CA PHE A 194 -3.82 -17.73 -4.24
C PHE A 194 -3.23 -17.67 -5.64
N ALA A 195 -2.00 -17.16 -5.76
CA ALA A 195 -1.26 -17.08 -7.01
C ALA A 195 0.24 -17.08 -6.76
N THR A 196 0.99 -17.40 -7.81
CA THR A 196 2.45 -17.25 -7.88
C THR A 196 2.80 -16.40 -9.09
N LEU A 197 3.89 -15.63 -9.00
CA LEU A 197 4.44 -14.91 -10.15
C LEU A 197 5.65 -15.68 -10.70
N ASP A 198 5.74 -15.76 -12.01
CA ASP A 198 6.87 -16.43 -12.69
C ASP A 198 8.06 -15.49 -12.93
N ASP A 199 7.83 -14.17 -12.89
CA ASP A 199 8.85 -13.14 -12.99
C ASP A 199 8.49 -11.91 -12.13
N GLY A 200 9.54 -11.18 -11.72
CA GLY A 200 9.41 -10.07 -10.78
C GLY A 200 8.90 -10.50 -9.40
N TYR A 201 8.64 -9.54 -8.52
CA TYR A 201 8.17 -9.81 -7.16
C TYR A 201 6.85 -9.09 -6.90
N PRO A 202 5.83 -9.77 -6.34
CA PRO A 202 4.55 -9.14 -6.04
C PRO A 202 4.74 -8.15 -4.89
N ASP A 203 4.35 -6.90 -5.11
CA ASP A 203 4.55 -5.78 -4.19
C ASP A 203 3.19 -5.36 -3.61
N GLY A 204 2.81 -4.08 -3.63
CA GLY A 204 1.51 -3.62 -3.14
C GLY A 204 0.30 -4.14 -3.93
N ILE A 205 -0.76 -4.53 -3.20
CA ILE A 205 -2.02 -5.04 -3.75
C ILE A 205 -3.13 -3.98 -3.61
N ALA A 206 -3.95 -3.85 -4.65
CA ALA A 206 -5.29 -3.25 -4.57
C ALA A 206 -6.33 -4.22 -5.11
N VAL A 207 -7.57 -4.14 -4.58
CA VAL A 207 -8.70 -4.93 -5.06
C VAL A 207 -9.80 -3.98 -5.54
N ASP A 208 -10.24 -4.13 -6.78
CA ASP A 208 -11.31 -3.30 -7.32
C ASP A 208 -12.70 -3.73 -6.82
N SER A 209 -13.73 -2.94 -7.11
CA SER A 209 -15.10 -3.20 -6.66
C SER A 209 -15.72 -4.49 -7.23
N ALA A 210 -15.14 -5.07 -8.28
CA ALA A 210 -15.56 -6.36 -8.84
C ALA A 210 -14.72 -7.54 -8.30
N GLY A 211 -13.76 -7.27 -7.42
CA GLY A 211 -12.93 -8.28 -6.75
C GLY A 211 -11.68 -8.67 -7.52
N PHE A 212 -11.32 -7.99 -8.61
CA PHE A 212 -10.06 -8.27 -9.29
C PHE A 212 -8.90 -7.66 -8.50
N LEU A 213 -7.80 -8.40 -8.41
CA LEU A 213 -6.56 -7.96 -7.80
C LEU A 213 -5.72 -7.23 -8.83
N TRP A 214 -5.09 -6.14 -8.37
CA TRP A 214 -4.15 -5.31 -9.10
C TRP A 214 -2.87 -5.25 -8.26
N ILE A 215 -1.80 -5.90 -8.72
CA ILE A 215 -0.58 -6.10 -7.95
C ILE A 215 0.57 -5.38 -8.65
N GLY A 216 1.24 -4.45 -7.97
CA GLY A 216 2.48 -3.89 -8.48
C GLY A 216 3.55 -4.97 -8.55
N VAL A 217 4.31 -5.01 -9.65
CA VAL A 217 5.37 -6.02 -9.83
C VAL A 217 6.74 -5.34 -9.80
N TRP A 218 7.45 -5.53 -8.69
CA TRP A 218 8.83 -5.08 -8.55
C TRP A 218 9.73 -5.81 -9.56
N GLY A 219 10.45 -5.04 -10.37
CA GLY A 219 11.33 -5.56 -11.42
C GLY A 219 10.60 -6.06 -12.68
N GLY A 220 9.26 -6.10 -12.66
CA GLY A 220 8.43 -6.62 -13.74
C GLY A 220 7.80 -5.55 -14.65
N GLY A 221 7.93 -4.27 -14.30
CA GLY A 221 7.49 -3.15 -15.14
C GLY A 221 5.99 -3.12 -15.47
N ARG A 222 5.16 -3.68 -14.58
CA ARG A 222 3.73 -3.85 -14.84
C ARG A 222 2.90 -3.89 -13.56
N ILE A 223 1.59 -3.81 -13.75
CA ILE A 223 0.59 -4.29 -12.79
C ILE A 223 0.12 -5.67 -13.25
N GLU A 224 0.28 -6.67 -12.40
CA GLU A 224 -0.31 -7.99 -12.57
C GLU A 224 -1.80 -7.94 -12.22
N ARG A 225 -2.64 -8.65 -12.99
CA ARG A 225 -4.09 -8.66 -12.76
C ARG A 225 -4.62 -10.08 -12.62
N LEU A 226 -5.32 -10.32 -11.51
CA LEU A 226 -5.91 -11.62 -11.21
C LEU A 226 -7.41 -11.48 -11.00
N ALA A 227 -8.18 -12.42 -11.52
CA ALA A 227 -9.60 -12.55 -11.22
C ALA A 227 -9.83 -13.08 -9.80
N PRO A 228 -11.05 -12.92 -9.23
CA PRO A 228 -11.37 -13.43 -7.89
C PRO A 228 -11.16 -14.94 -7.71
N ASP A 229 -11.15 -15.71 -8.79
CA ASP A 229 -10.91 -17.15 -8.79
C ASP A 229 -9.42 -17.52 -8.96
N GLY A 230 -8.52 -16.53 -9.03
CA GLY A 230 -7.08 -16.71 -9.22
C GLY A 230 -6.65 -16.73 -10.69
N THR A 231 -7.56 -16.63 -11.65
CA THR A 231 -7.21 -16.61 -13.08
C THR A 231 -6.39 -15.37 -13.43
N THR A 232 -5.20 -15.57 -14.00
CA THR A 232 -4.36 -14.48 -14.53
C THR A 232 -4.98 -13.84 -15.76
N LEU A 233 -4.98 -12.51 -15.79
CA LEU A 233 -5.44 -11.69 -16.91
C LEU A 233 -4.26 -10.96 -17.56
N ASP A 234 -4.51 -10.33 -18.71
CA ASP A 234 -3.51 -9.49 -19.34
C ASP A 234 -3.00 -8.42 -18.37
N PRO A 235 -1.67 -8.32 -18.18
CA PRO A 235 -1.08 -7.32 -17.30
C PRO A 235 -1.17 -5.92 -17.91
N ILE A 236 -1.03 -4.90 -17.07
CA ILE A 236 -0.96 -3.51 -17.52
C ILE A 236 0.50 -3.07 -17.48
N PRO A 237 1.15 -2.84 -18.63
CA PRO A 237 2.54 -2.40 -18.66
C PRO A 237 2.66 -0.95 -18.19
N LEU A 238 3.74 -0.66 -17.46
CA LEU A 238 4.14 0.70 -17.09
C LEU A 238 5.53 1.03 -17.67
N PRO A 239 5.80 2.29 -18.04
CA PRO A 239 7.13 2.73 -18.45
C PRO A 239 8.02 3.02 -17.22
N ALA A 240 8.08 2.07 -16.28
CA ALA A 240 8.89 2.12 -15.06
C ALA A 240 9.16 0.71 -14.54
N ARG A 241 10.39 0.42 -14.09
CA ARG A 241 10.83 -0.94 -13.75
C ARG A 241 10.22 -1.51 -12.50
N HIS A 242 10.30 -0.74 -11.41
CA HIS A 242 9.85 -1.14 -10.09
C HIS A 242 8.49 -0.50 -9.84
N VAL A 243 7.44 -1.21 -10.23
CA VAL A 243 6.06 -0.84 -9.94
C VAL A 243 5.74 -1.35 -8.54
N THR A 244 5.39 -0.44 -7.63
CA THR A 244 5.27 -0.76 -6.21
C THR A 244 3.84 -1.01 -5.79
N LYS A 245 2.98 0.02 -5.82
CA LYS A 245 1.60 -0.12 -5.34
C LYS A 245 0.59 0.68 -6.16
N VAL A 246 -0.64 0.18 -6.16
CA VAL A 246 -1.80 0.72 -6.87
C VAL A 246 -2.78 1.31 -5.86
N ALA A 247 -3.39 2.45 -6.20
CA ALA A 247 -4.54 2.99 -5.49
C ALA A 247 -5.61 3.47 -6.48
N PHE A 248 -6.88 3.36 -6.09
CA PHE A 248 -7.99 3.93 -6.82
C PHE A 248 -8.45 5.23 -6.15
N GLY A 249 -8.78 6.23 -6.96
CA GLY A 249 -9.21 7.54 -6.50
C GLY A 249 -10.00 8.30 -7.57
N GLY A 250 -10.09 9.60 -7.38
CA GLY A 250 -11.04 10.46 -8.08
C GLY A 250 -12.47 10.35 -7.50
N PRO A 251 -13.40 11.21 -7.95
CA PRO A 251 -14.76 11.27 -7.41
C PRO A 251 -15.58 9.97 -7.57
N ASP A 252 -15.21 9.12 -8.52
CA ASP A 252 -15.89 7.88 -8.87
C ASP A 252 -15.02 6.63 -8.65
N TYR A 253 -13.85 6.78 -8.02
CA TYR A 253 -12.85 5.72 -7.83
C TYR A 253 -12.37 5.06 -9.13
N ARG A 254 -12.49 5.72 -10.28
CA ARG A 254 -12.05 5.20 -11.59
C ARG A 254 -10.69 5.73 -12.03
N THR A 255 -10.09 6.65 -11.28
CA THR A 255 -8.71 7.06 -11.54
C THR A 255 -7.78 6.11 -10.80
N VAL A 256 -6.90 5.45 -11.53
CA VAL A 256 -5.84 4.60 -10.97
C VAL A 256 -4.60 5.46 -10.78
N PHE A 257 -3.96 5.32 -9.62
CA PHE A 257 -2.66 5.87 -9.29
C PHE A 257 -1.68 4.74 -9.03
N VAL A 258 -0.43 4.91 -9.45
CA VAL A 258 0.60 3.89 -9.31
C VAL A 258 1.90 4.53 -8.87
N THR A 259 2.43 4.09 -7.75
CA THR A 259 3.76 4.46 -7.26
C THR A 259 4.82 3.57 -7.88
N THR A 260 6.03 4.11 -8.01
CA THR A 260 7.19 3.39 -8.54
C THR A 260 8.45 3.79 -7.79
N ALA A 261 9.53 3.03 -7.95
CA ALA A 261 10.75 3.18 -7.16
C ALA A 261 12.03 3.14 -7.99
N ARG A 262 13.02 3.97 -7.63
CA ARG A 262 14.36 3.95 -8.23
C ARG A 262 15.34 3.04 -7.49
N ASN A 263 15.01 2.67 -6.26
CA ASN A 263 15.89 1.91 -5.38
C ASN A 263 16.41 0.64 -6.06
N GLY A 264 17.71 0.37 -5.93
CA GLY A 264 18.37 -0.79 -6.54
C GLY A 264 18.68 -0.69 -8.04
N LEU A 265 18.29 0.38 -8.74
CA LEU A 265 18.58 0.53 -10.18
C LEU A 265 19.94 1.16 -10.45
N SER A 266 20.63 0.65 -11.47
CA SER A 266 21.85 1.25 -12.00
C SER A 266 21.57 2.53 -12.80
N LEU A 267 22.60 3.34 -13.03
CA LEU A 267 22.48 4.55 -13.86
C LEU A 267 22.02 4.24 -15.29
N ASP A 268 22.43 3.11 -15.86
CA ASP A 268 22.04 2.73 -17.22
C ASP A 268 20.58 2.29 -17.29
N GLN A 269 20.09 1.56 -16.28
CA GLN A 269 18.67 1.25 -16.16
C GLN A 269 17.82 2.52 -16.00
N LEU A 270 18.26 3.46 -15.17
CA LEU A 270 17.58 4.75 -14.98
C LEU A 270 17.62 5.64 -16.24
N ARG A 271 18.63 5.51 -17.10
CA ARG A 271 18.65 6.19 -18.40
C ARG A 271 17.68 5.57 -19.40
N ALA A 272 17.56 4.24 -19.39
CA ALA A 272 16.63 3.51 -20.24
C ALA A 272 15.17 3.75 -19.85
N GLU A 273 14.90 3.89 -18.55
CA GLU A 273 13.54 4.04 -17.99
C GLU A 273 13.46 5.28 -17.07
N PRO A 274 13.57 6.50 -17.64
CA PRO A 274 13.80 7.73 -16.89
C PRO A 274 12.65 8.16 -15.99
N LEU A 275 11.43 7.64 -16.23
CA LEU A 275 10.24 7.94 -15.44
C LEU A 275 10.09 7.04 -14.20
N THR A 276 11.01 6.09 -13.99
CA THR A 276 11.01 5.26 -12.79
C THR A 276 11.23 6.11 -11.54
N GLY A 277 10.40 5.90 -10.51
CA GLY A 277 10.28 6.77 -9.34
C GLY A 277 9.20 7.85 -9.49
N GLY A 278 8.49 7.91 -10.62
CA GLY A 278 7.35 8.79 -10.83
C GLY A 278 6.05 8.22 -10.25
N LEU A 279 5.08 9.11 -10.04
CA LEU A 279 3.67 8.77 -9.83
C LEU A 279 2.99 8.70 -11.19
N PHE A 280 2.32 7.58 -11.47
CA PHE A 280 1.57 7.37 -12.70
C PHE A 280 0.07 7.40 -12.47
N SER A 281 -0.68 7.75 -13.52
CA SER A 281 -2.14 7.67 -13.51
C SER A 281 -2.74 7.27 -14.87
N PHE A 282 -3.88 6.59 -14.82
CA PHE A 282 -4.74 6.25 -15.95
C PHE A 282 -6.17 5.95 -15.47
N GLY A 283 -7.14 5.79 -16.38
CA GLY A 283 -8.52 5.46 -16.02
C GLY A 283 -8.79 3.95 -15.97
N SER A 284 -9.76 3.55 -15.15
CA SER A 284 -10.30 2.18 -15.09
C SER A 284 -11.80 2.14 -15.42
N SER A 285 -12.18 1.12 -16.18
CA SER A 285 -13.58 0.79 -16.47
C SER A 285 -14.30 0.10 -15.31
N ILE A 286 -13.58 -0.27 -14.25
CA ILE A 286 -14.13 -0.79 -12.99
C ILE A 286 -13.63 0.14 -11.87
N PRO A 287 -14.52 0.70 -11.04
CA PRO A 287 -14.08 1.55 -9.94
C PRO A 287 -13.39 0.71 -8.88
N GLY A 288 -12.46 1.33 -8.15
CA GLY A 288 -11.93 0.75 -6.92
C GLY A 288 -12.98 0.61 -5.83
N GLN A 289 -12.58 -0.01 -4.73
CA GLN A 289 -13.34 0.08 -3.49
C GLN A 289 -13.19 1.47 -2.86
N ARG A 290 -14.19 1.90 -2.09
CA ARG A 290 -14.11 3.14 -1.32
C ARG A 290 -13.00 3.02 -0.28
N GLN A 291 -12.11 4.01 -0.21
CA GLN A 291 -11.05 4.04 0.80
C GLN A 291 -11.68 4.13 2.21
N ALA A 292 -11.46 3.11 3.03
CA ALA A 292 -11.85 3.13 4.43
C ALA A 292 -10.91 4.02 5.25
N VAL A 293 -11.41 4.50 6.38
CA VAL A 293 -10.67 5.34 7.34
C VAL A 293 -10.47 4.60 8.65
N PHE A 294 -9.32 4.79 9.28
CA PHE A 294 -9.06 4.21 10.60
C PHE A 294 -9.80 5.03 11.68
N PRO A 295 -10.59 4.39 12.56
CA PRO A 295 -11.33 5.08 13.60
C PRO A 295 -10.39 5.35 14.79
N LEU A 296 -9.66 6.47 14.77
CA LEU A 296 -8.91 6.92 15.95
C LEU A 296 -9.87 7.45 17.01
N ALA A 297 -9.57 7.16 18.28
CA ALA A 297 -10.17 7.88 19.39
C ALA A 297 -9.62 9.31 19.40
N ARG A 298 -10.50 10.30 19.61
CA ARG A 298 -10.04 11.68 19.79
C ARG A 298 -9.16 11.72 21.04
N SER A 299 -7.94 12.25 20.91
CA SER A 299 -7.11 12.54 22.08
C SER A 299 -7.91 13.44 23.03
N ILE A 300 -8.28 12.92 24.20
CA ILE A 300 -8.76 13.75 25.29
C ILE A 300 -7.50 14.46 25.79
N VAL A 301 -7.29 15.69 25.31
CA VAL A 301 -6.32 16.59 25.93
C VAL A 301 -6.89 16.89 27.31
N LEU A 302 -6.36 16.22 28.33
CA LEU A 302 -6.56 16.59 29.74
C LEU A 302 -5.71 17.82 30.07
#